data_AF-A0A9D6Y824-F1
#
_entry.id   AF-A0A9D6Y824-F1
#
_cell.length_a   1.000
_cell.length_b   1.000
_cell.length_c   1.000
_cell.angle_alpha   90.00
_cell.angle_beta   90.00
_cell.angle_gamma   90.00
#
_symmetry.space_group_name_H-M   'P 1'
#
loop_
_entity.id
_entity.type
_entity.pdbx_description
1 polymer ?
#
loop_
_entity_poly.entity_id
_entity_poly.type
_entity_poly.pdbx_seq_one_letter_code
_entity_poly.pdbx_strand_id
1 'polypeptide(L)'
;MTSKIRGRASAGRMHPGSVIMLALFLGSRIAAADVTSDSAAAIVVYPVILVAGDNCVDTLVQLSNTSSESVIARCFYVNATGRCSTTGQVCFSGAQCPGGICLPQWRETDFNVRLTPRQPLTWLASEGLSAFCTPTQTPGERCIPLNGTSRRGTNGASNAGTRIPPVNDDPFIGELKCIAVDEQYRPTDRNVLVGSATIEEVCRDCLDVTRHNAIGIQAVVGANNGDNTLVIGEEYNACPHTLIVNHYFDGATSPVTGDPIFGALALVPCSEDFVMQDRNLTPITAQFLVFNEFEQRLSASTSVQCYASFPLSGIDTTQPTRSIFHVGVAGSLVGQTRVHGVGTGGHGLLGAYFDLHGSHSSAANLHFQGTSDRPDIIRLP
;
A
#
# COMPACT_ATOMS: atom_id res chain seq x y z
N MET A 1 92.93 35.53 -22.11
CA MET A 1 93.94 35.18 -21.10
C MET A 1 93.32 34.20 -20.12
N THR A 2 93.99 33.05 -19.93
CA THR A 2 93.95 32.14 -18.75
C THR A 2 92.57 31.63 -18.26
N SER A 3 92.23 30.36 -18.53
CA SER A 3 92.55 29.16 -17.72
C SER A 3 91.44 28.85 -16.67
N LYS A 4 90.62 27.79 -16.86
CA LYS A 4 90.74 26.42 -16.26
C LYS A 4 90.28 26.46 -14.77
N ILE A 5 89.38 25.65 -14.19
CA ILE A 5 89.19 24.19 -14.19
C ILE A 5 87.78 23.82 -13.66
N ARG A 6 87.28 22.69 -14.20
CA ARG A 6 86.18 21.75 -13.89
C ARG A 6 85.53 21.68 -12.49
N GLY A 7 84.22 21.39 -12.52
CA GLY A 7 83.48 20.57 -11.56
C GLY A 7 82.10 20.10 -12.09
N ARG A 8 82.04 18.92 -12.71
CA ARG A 8 80.81 18.07 -12.88
C ARG A 8 80.52 17.39 -11.53
N ALA A 9 79.34 16.93 -11.14
CA ALA A 9 77.96 16.93 -11.60
C ALA A 9 77.12 16.31 -10.45
N SER A 10 75.88 16.72 -10.24
CA SER A 10 74.79 15.82 -9.83
C SER A 10 73.45 16.54 -9.99
N ALA A 11 72.60 16.02 -10.87
CA ALA A 11 71.30 16.56 -11.18
C ALA A 11 70.23 15.83 -10.35
N GLY A 12 69.62 16.53 -9.39
CA GLY A 12 68.34 16.15 -8.80
C GLY A 12 67.24 17.05 -9.35
N ARG A 13 66.43 16.52 -10.27
CA ARG A 13 65.22 17.18 -10.78
C ARG A 13 64.17 17.23 -9.67
N MET A 14 63.81 18.43 -9.22
CA MET A 14 62.55 18.70 -8.52
C MET A 14 61.40 18.62 -9.53
N HIS A 15 60.34 17.88 -9.19
CA HIS A 15 59.05 17.94 -9.88
C HIS A 15 58.08 18.83 -9.08
N PRO A 16 57.20 19.58 -9.78
CA PRO A 16 56.27 20.51 -9.15
C PRO A 16 55.18 19.77 -8.38
N GLY A 17 54.86 20.30 -7.20
CA GLY A 17 53.91 19.72 -6.26
C GLY A 17 52.49 19.64 -6.82
N SER A 18 51.96 18.42 -6.81
CA SER A 18 50.54 18.14 -6.97
C SER A 18 49.77 18.60 -5.74
N VAL A 19 48.87 19.56 -5.94
CA VAL A 19 47.80 19.89 -5.00
C VAL A 19 46.77 18.76 -5.06
N ILE A 20 46.73 17.91 -4.04
CA ILE A 20 45.70 16.88 -3.88
C ILE A 20 44.45 17.57 -3.32
N MET A 21 43.48 17.83 -4.20
CA MET A 21 42.13 18.26 -3.83
C MET A 21 41.36 17.03 -3.34
N LEU A 22 41.25 16.86 -2.02
CA LEU A 22 40.47 15.80 -1.40
C LEU A 22 38.98 16.21 -1.42
N ALA A 23 38.28 15.88 -2.51
CA ALA A 23 36.83 16.01 -2.58
C ALA A 23 36.19 14.91 -1.72
N LEU A 24 35.74 15.28 -0.52
CA LEU A 24 34.81 14.47 0.27
C LEU A 24 33.50 14.36 -0.52
N PHE A 25 33.33 13.27 -1.25
CA PHE A 25 32.03 12.84 -1.73
C PHE A 25 31.22 12.40 -0.51
N LEU A 26 30.48 13.34 0.09
CA LEU A 26 29.30 13.02 0.89
C LEU A 26 28.30 12.40 -0.08
N GLY A 27 28.38 11.08 -0.25
CA GLY A 27 27.42 10.33 -1.04
C GLY A 27 26.06 10.43 -0.37
N SER A 28 25.17 11.23 -0.96
CA SER A 28 23.74 11.17 -0.67
C SER A 28 23.30 9.73 -0.96
N ARG A 29 22.82 9.02 0.06
CA ARG A 29 22.16 7.74 -0.11
C ARG A 29 20.85 8.03 -0.81
N ILE A 30 20.79 7.77 -2.12
CA ILE A 30 19.54 7.84 -2.87
C ILE A 30 18.71 6.64 -2.41
N ALA A 31 17.54 6.90 -1.80
CA ALA A 31 16.59 5.84 -1.47
C ALA A 31 16.14 5.17 -2.78
N ALA A 32 16.18 3.83 -2.82
CA ALA A 32 15.67 3.09 -3.96
C ALA A 32 14.14 2.96 -3.86
N ALA A 33 13.43 2.89 -4.99
CA ALA A 33 12.04 2.45 -5.00
C ALA A 33 12.00 0.92 -4.99
N ASP A 34 12.35 0.31 -3.86
CA ASP A 34 12.10 -1.10 -3.62
C ASP A 34 10.83 -1.20 -2.75
N VAL A 35 9.69 -1.05 -3.42
CA VAL A 35 8.37 -1.34 -2.89
C VAL A 35 8.03 -2.74 -3.39
N THR A 36 7.79 -3.68 -2.48
CA THR A 36 7.57 -5.08 -2.85
C THR A 36 6.37 -5.63 -2.11
N SER A 37 5.65 -6.55 -2.73
CA SER A 37 4.59 -7.30 -2.08
C SER A 37 5.10 -8.48 -1.24
N ASP A 38 6.37 -8.87 -1.45
CA ASP A 38 6.88 -10.19 -1.03
C ASP A 38 8.09 -10.10 -0.08
N SER A 39 8.58 -8.90 0.23
CA SER A 39 9.70 -8.69 1.17
C SER A 39 9.24 -8.06 2.47
N ALA A 40 10.00 -8.31 3.54
CA ALA A 40 9.77 -7.65 4.81
C ALA A 40 10.00 -6.14 4.70
N ALA A 41 9.14 -5.37 5.34
CA ALA A 41 9.10 -3.91 5.28
C ALA A 41 8.85 -3.30 6.66
N ALA A 42 9.13 -2.01 6.80
CA ALA A 42 8.82 -1.26 8.02
C ALA A 42 7.38 -0.71 7.99
N ILE A 43 6.84 -0.48 6.80
CA ILE A 43 5.45 -0.09 6.57
C ILE A 43 4.82 -1.13 5.64
N VAL A 44 3.62 -1.62 5.95
CA VAL A 44 2.82 -2.43 5.03
C VAL A 44 1.47 -1.76 4.81
N VAL A 45 1.04 -1.71 3.55
CA VAL A 45 -0.21 -1.09 3.10
C VAL A 45 -1.08 -2.17 2.49
N TYR A 46 -2.30 -2.30 2.98
CA TYR A 46 -3.34 -3.17 2.43
C TYR A 46 -4.29 -2.28 1.64
N PRO A 47 -4.15 -2.19 0.30
CA PRO A 47 -4.86 -1.17 -0.48
C PRO A 47 -6.37 -1.34 -0.46
N VAL A 48 -6.86 -2.54 -0.12
CA VAL A 48 -8.29 -2.86 -0.06
C VAL A 48 -8.59 -3.71 1.16
N ILE A 49 -9.51 -3.20 1.98
CA ILE A 49 -10.25 -3.89 3.02
C ILE A 49 -11.73 -3.67 2.74
N LEU A 50 -12.50 -4.76 2.63
CA LEU A 50 -13.93 -4.77 2.38
C LEU A 50 -14.66 -5.52 3.49
N VAL A 51 -15.72 -4.91 4.00
CA VAL A 51 -16.73 -5.55 4.84
C VAL A 51 -18.09 -5.13 4.32
N ALA A 52 -18.97 -6.08 4.04
CA ALA A 52 -20.36 -5.83 3.72
C ALA A 52 -21.17 -7.02 4.23
N GLY A 53 -21.65 -6.94 5.47
CA GLY A 53 -22.35 -8.03 6.16
C GLY A 53 -23.60 -8.49 5.42
N ASP A 54 -24.35 -7.54 4.85
CA ASP A 54 -25.54 -7.82 4.04
C ASP A 54 -25.23 -8.63 2.75
N ASN A 55 -23.99 -8.56 2.26
CA ASN A 55 -23.51 -9.32 1.11
C ASN A 55 -22.61 -10.50 1.51
N CYS A 56 -22.50 -10.80 2.81
CA CYS A 56 -21.61 -11.82 3.34
C CYS A 56 -20.13 -11.65 2.93
N VAL A 57 -19.69 -10.40 2.70
CA VAL A 57 -18.30 -10.06 2.37
C VAL A 57 -17.57 -9.63 3.63
N ASP A 58 -16.39 -10.20 3.87
CA ASP A 58 -15.46 -9.76 4.91
C ASP A 58 -14.01 -9.90 4.42
N THR A 59 -13.08 -9.24 5.11
CA THR A 59 -11.66 -9.34 4.82
C THR A 59 -10.94 -9.99 5.99
N LEU A 60 -10.39 -11.18 5.75
CA LEU A 60 -9.41 -11.81 6.61
C LEU A 60 -8.05 -11.17 6.41
N VAL A 61 -7.62 -10.38 7.39
CA VAL A 61 -6.31 -9.75 7.42
C VAL A 61 -5.29 -10.68 8.07
N GLN A 62 -4.12 -10.82 7.46
CA GLN A 62 -2.95 -11.47 8.02
C GLN A 62 -1.79 -10.48 8.11
N LEU A 63 -1.18 -10.35 9.28
CA LEU A 63 0.04 -9.58 9.52
C LEU A 63 1.07 -10.44 10.23
N SER A 64 2.29 -10.48 9.71
CA SER A 64 3.37 -11.35 10.19
C SER A 64 4.60 -10.55 10.56
N ASN A 65 5.30 -11.01 11.59
CA ASN A 65 6.65 -10.57 11.92
C ASN A 65 7.67 -11.61 11.44
N THR A 66 8.61 -11.21 10.60
CA THR A 66 9.64 -12.10 10.03
C THR A 66 10.89 -12.22 10.91
N SER A 67 11.04 -11.35 11.92
CA SER A 67 12.23 -11.30 12.78
C SER A 67 12.20 -12.33 13.91
N SER A 68 13.35 -12.52 14.56
CA SER A 68 13.51 -13.36 15.76
C SER A 68 13.13 -12.66 17.07
N GLU A 69 12.71 -11.40 17.02
CA GLU A 69 12.33 -10.59 18.18
C GLU A 69 10.88 -10.16 18.05
N SER A 70 10.25 -9.76 19.15
CA SER A 70 8.92 -9.14 19.06
C SER A 70 8.98 -7.77 18.39
N VAL A 71 7.87 -7.36 17.79
CA VAL A 71 7.68 -6.03 17.22
C VAL A 71 6.25 -5.56 17.52
N ILE A 72 6.08 -4.25 17.64
CA ILE A 72 4.78 -3.61 17.69
C ILE A 72 4.52 -2.98 16.32
N ALA A 73 3.35 -3.23 15.75
CA ALA A 73 2.86 -2.49 14.60
C ALA A 73 1.77 -1.53 15.07
N ARG A 74 1.92 -0.23 14.75
CA ARG A 74 0.85 0.75 14.86
C ARG A 74 0.07 0.75 13.55
N CYS A 75 -1.21 0.44 13.62
CA CYS A 75 -2.06 0.20 12.46
C CYS A 75 -3.23 1.19 12.40
N PHE A 76 -3.67 1.48 11.18
CA PHE A 76 -4.68 2.49 10.87
C PHE A 76 -5.66 1.92 9.84
N TYR A 77 -6.93 1.77 10.23
CA TYR A 77 -8.00 1.60 9.26
C TYR A 77 -8.41 2.97 8.72
N VAL A 78 -8.50 3.13 7.41
CA VAL A 78 -9.02 4.36 6.78
C VAL A 78 -10.32 4.02 6.08
N ASN A 79 -11.44 4.49 6.64
CA ASN A 79 -12.77 4.25 6.07
C ASN A 79 -13.07 5.23 4.92
N ALA A 80 -13.20 4.68 3.73
CA ALA A 80 -13.53 5.34 2.47
C ALA A 80 -15.03 5.28 2.11
N THR A 81 -15.86 4.60 2.89
CA THR A 81 -17.29 4.44 2.61
C THR A 81 -17.95 5.80 2.40
N GLY A 82 -18.59 5.95 1.24
CA GLY A 82 -19.32 7.15 0.87
C GLY A 82 -20.61 7.31 1.67
N ARG A 83 -20.94 8.56 2.02
CA ARG A 83 -22.24 8.92 2.57
C ARG A 83 -22.83 10.12 1.85
N CYS A 84 -24.14 10.10 1.63
CA CYS A 84 -24.84 11.19 0.98
C CYS A 84 -24.80 12.45 1.85
N SER A 85 -24.39 13.57 1.25
CA SER A 85 -24.27 14.86 1.94
C SER A 85 -25.58 15.36 2.57
N THR A 86 -26.73 14.92 2.04
CA THR A 86 -28.07 15.35 2.48
C THR A 86 -28.71 14.41 3.50
N THR A 87 -28.46 13.11 3.43
CA THR A 87 -29.16 12.10 4.24
C THR A 87 -28.26 11.31 5.19
N GLY A 88 -26.94 11.31 4.97
CA GLY A 88 -25.98 10.47 5.69
C GLY A 88 -26.07 8.97 5.36
N GLN A 89 -26.95 8.56 4.45
CA GLN A 89 -27.05 7.18 3.97
C GLN A 89 -25.79 6.79 3.20
N VAL A 90 -25.43 5.50 3.28
CA VAL A 90 -24.30 4.96 2.54
C VAL A 90 -24.54 5.10 1.03
N CYS A 91 -23.49 5.45 0.29
CA CYS A 91 -23.51 5.57 -1.16
C CYS A 91 -22.15 5.18 -1.74
N PHE A 92 -22.19 4.77 -3.01
CA PHE A 92 -21.04 4.45 -3.84
C PHE A 92 -21.00 5.32 -5.10
N SER A 93 -22.08 6.06 -5.38
CA SER A 93 -22.18 6.99 -6.49
C SER A 93 -23.07 8.18 -6.14
N GLY A 94 -22.89 9.30 -6.83
CA GLY A 94 -23.76 10.48 -6.66
C GLY A 94 -25.22 10.20 -7.00
N ALA A 95 -25.51 9.23 -7.87
CA ALA A 95 -26.87 8.84 -8.26
C ALA A 95 -27.69 8.29 -7.07
N GLN A 96 -27.02 7.76 -6.03
CA GLN A 96 -27.66 7.25 -4.82
C GLN A 96 -28.02 8.35 -3.81
N CYS A 97 -27.70 9.62 -4.10
CA CYS A 97 -27.89 10.74 -3.19
C CYS A 97 -28.93 11.74 -3.73
N PRO A 98 -30.22 11.59 -3.36
CA PRO A 98 -31.26 12.51 -3.78
C PRO A 98 -30.95 13.95 -3.36
N GLY A 99 -30.71 14.82 -4.35
CA GLY A 99 -30.38 16.23 -4.14
C GLY A 99 -29.03 16.49 -3.44
N GLY A 100 -28.13 15.52 -3.42
CA GLY A 100 -26.83 15.62 -2.76
C GLY A 100 -25.70 15.00 -3.57
N ILE A 101 -24.53 14.92 -2.95
CA ILE A 101 -23.35 14.25 -3.49
C ILE A 101 -22.90 13.13 -2.54
N CYS A 102 -22.29 12.10 -3.11
CA CYS A 102 -21.70 11.02 -2.33
C CYS A 102 -20.32 11.45 -1.84
N LEU A 103 -20.18 11.63 -0.53
CA LEU A 103 -18.93 12.10 0.10
C LEU A 103 -18.29 10.97 0.90
N PRO A 104 -17.07 10.55 0.55
CA PRO A 104 -16.31 9.61 1.38
C PRO A 104 -16.00 10.23 2.75
N GLN A 105 -15.97 9.37 3.77
CA GLN A 105 -15.86 9.84 5.15
C GLN A 105 -14.43 10.12 5.62
N TRP A 106 -13.46 9.36 5.12
CA TRP A 106 -12.05 9.43 5.52
C TRP A 106 -11.87 9.29 7.03
N ARG A 107 -12.60 8.35 7.64
CA ARG A 107 -12.57 8.16 9.10
C ARG A 107 -11.54 7.12 9.47
N GLU A 108 -10.56 7.54 10.24
CA GLU A 108 -9.48 6.70 10.74
C GLU A 108 -9.88 5.98 12.04
N THR A 109 -9.39 4.75 12.21
CA THR A 109 -9.35 4.04 13.50
C THR A 109 -7.94 3.48 13.71
N ASP A 110 -7.22 3.96 14.72
CA ASP A 110 -5.88 3.47 15.04
C ASP A 110 -5.88 2.38 16.13
N PHE A 111 -4.89 1.49 16.07
CA PHE A 111 -4.70 0.42 17.03
C PHE A 111 -3.28 -0.14 17.01
N ASN A 112 -2.92 -0.90 18.05
CA ASN A 112 -1.60 -1.51 18.16
C ASN A 112 -1.69 -3.04 18.11
N VAL A 113 -0.74 -3.64 17.39
CA VAL A 113 -0.59 -5.09 17.26
C VAL A 113 0.80 -5.49 17.73
N ARG A 114 0.89 -6.24 18.83
CA ARG A 114 2.13 -6.87 19.27
C ARG A 114 2.27 -8.24 18.59
N LEU A 115 3.28 -8.36 17.73
CA LEU A 115 3.61 -9.58 17.00
C LEU A 115 4.75 -10.32 17.69
N THR A 116 4.59 -11.62 17.87
CA THR A 116 5.62 -12.52 18.37
C THR A 116 6.63 -12.87 17.27
N PRO A 117 7.84 -13.34 17.63
CA PRO A 117 8.86 -13.71 16.64
C PRO A 117 8.34 -14.74 15.64
N ARG A 118 8.55 -14.49 14.33
CA ARG A 118 8.26 -15.44 13.23
C ARG A 118 6.83 -15.98 13.21
N GLN A 119 5.85 -15.22 13.69
CA GLN A 119 4.46 -15.67 13.76
C GLN A 119 3.52 -14.70 13.05
N PRO A 120 2.56 -15.24 12.26
CA PRO A 120 1.44 -14.48 11.75
C PRO A 120 0.40 -14.25 12.86
N LEU A 121 -0.32 -13.14 12.75
CA LEU A 121 -1.58 -12.88 13.44
C LEU A 121 -2.65 -12.62 12.38
N THR A 122 -3.82 -13.21 12.56
CA THR A 122 -4.94 -13.11 11.61
C THR A 122 -6.23 -12.71 12.31
N TRP A 123 -7.02 -11.85 11.67
CA TRP A 123 -8.33 -11.43 12.16
C TRP A 123 -9.27 -11.07 11.01
N LEU A 124 -10.57 -11.19 11.23
CA LEU A 124 -11.57 -10.65 10.32
C LEU A 124 -11.73 -9.15 10.58
N ALA A 125 -11.80 -8.35 9.52
CA ALA A 125 -11.92 -6.90 9.64
C ALA A 125 -13.22 -6.51 10.35
N SER A 126 -14.32 -7.24 10.12
CA SER A 126 -15.62 -7.00 10.79
C SER A 126 -15.62 -7.31 12.29
N GLU A 127 -14.78 -8.24 12.76
CA GLU A 127 -14.76 -8.71 14.16
C GLU A 127 -13.62 -8.07 14.97
N GLY A 128 -12.49 -7.79 14.32
CA GLY A 128 -11.26 -7.44 14.99
C GLY A 128 -10.66 -8.61 15.80
N LEU A 129 -9.90 -8.27 16.84
CA LEU A 129 -9.23 -9.22 17.72
C LEU A 129 -8.96 -8.58 19.09
N SER A 130 -9.86 -8.80 20.05
CA SER A 130 -9.76 -8.17 21.38
C SER A 130 -9.68 -9.14 22.57
N ALA A 131 -9.98 -10.43 22.36
CA ALA A 131 -10.03 -11.42 23.42
C ALA A 131 -8.88 -12.42 23.32
N PHE A 132 -8.32 -12.81 24.46
CA PHE A 132 -7.37 -13.92 24.52
C PHE A 132 -8.08 -15.26 24.44
N CYS A 133 -7.43 -16.22 23.81
CA CYS A 133 -7.97 -17.57 23.67
C CYS A 133 -8.18 -18.23 25.05
N THR A 134 -9.35 -18.82 25.28
CA THR A 134 -9.66 -19.55 26.52
C THR A 134 -9.51 -21.07 26.31
N PRO A 135 -9.43 -21.88 27.37
CA PRO A 135 -9.43 -23.35 27.23
C PRO A 135 -10.77 -23.91 26.73
N THR A 136 -11.87 -23.18 26.92
CA THR A 136 -13.24 -23.57 26.56
C THR A 136 -13.68 -22.97 25.23
N GLN A 137 -12.74 -22.49 24.43
CA GLN A 137 -13.04 -21.74 23.24
C GLN A 137 -13.65 -22.62 22.15
N THR A 138 -14.66 -22.09 21.48
CA THR A 138 -15.37 -22.82 20.42
C THR A 138 -14.43 -22.97 19.21
N PRO A 139 -14.37 -24.15 18.56
CA PRO A 139 -13.64 -24.29 17.30
C PRO A 139 -14.11 -23.24 16.28
N GLY A 140 -13.16 -22.48 15.72
CA GLY A 140 -13.43 -21.41 14.76
C GLY A 140 -13.47 -20.00 15.34
N GLU A 141 -13.57 -19.84 16.66
CA GLU A 141 -13.52 -18.52 17.30
C GLU A 141 -12.10 -17.93 17.23
N ARG A 142 -11.98 -16.72 16.68
CA ARG A 142 -10.69 -16.04 16.51
C ARG A 142 -10.31 -15.32 17.80
N CYS A 143 -9.06 -15.47 18.22
CA CYS A 143 -8.58 -14.93 19.49
C CYS A 143 -7.06 -14.72 19.48
N ILE A 144 -6.58 -13.98 20.47
CA ILE A 144 -5.17 -13.72 20.70
C ILE A 144 -4.54 -14.94 21.39
N PRO A 145 -3.56 -15.64 20.76
CA PRO A 145 -3.10 -16.95 21.24
C PRO A 145 -2.20 -16.87 22.48
N LEU A 146 -1.36 -15.84 22.59
CA LEU A 146 -0.32 -15.75 23.62
C LEU A 146 -0.57 -14.58 24.57
N ASN A 147 -1.23 -14.83 25.69
CA ASN A 147 -1.67 -13.81 26.66
C ASN A 147 -0.59 -13.32 27.65
N GLY A 148 0.61 -13.88 27.63
CA GLY A 148 1.71 -13.41 28.47
C GLY A 148 1.63 -13.85 29.93
N THR A 149 0.58 -14.56 30.34
CA THR A 149 0.42 -15.10 31.70
C THR A 149 0.39 -16.63 31.65
N SER A 150 -0.72 -17.22 31.22
CA SER A 150 -0.89 -18.67 31.10
C SER A 150 -0.41 -19.25 29.77
N ARG A 151 -0.31 -18.43 28.72
CA ARG A 151 0.17 -18.81 27.38
C ARG A 151 1.28 -17.87 26.94
N ARG A 152 2.50 -18.39 26.83
CA ARG A 152 3.68 -17.65 26.38
C ARG A 152 4.34 -18.41 25.23
N GLY A 153 4.82 -17.67 24.25
CA GLY A 153 5.67 -18.19 23.19
C GLY A 153 7.09 -18.42 23.68
N THR A 154 7.96 -18.85 22.77
CA THR A 154 9.40 -19.02 23.02
C THR A 154 10.00 -17.75 23.60
N ASN A 155 10.90 -17.89 24.58
CA ASN A 155 11.54 -16.77 25.29
C ASN A 155 10.57 -15.81 26.00
N GLY A 156 9.35 -16.26 26.32
CA GLY A 156 8.36 -15.41 26.98
C GLY A 156 7.61 -14.46 26.05
N ALA A 157 7.77 -14.61 24.72
CA ALA A 157 7.06 -13.81 23.74
C ALA A 157 5.53 -13.87 23.94
N SER A 158 4.85 -12.76 23.70
CA SER A 158 3.42 -12.64 23.90
C SER A 158 2.81 -11.58 22.99
N ASN A 159 1.52 -11.74 22.69
CA ASN A 159 0.68 -10.75 22.05
C ASN A 159 -0.09 -9.89 23.07
N ALA A 160 0.29 -9.92 24.36
CA ALA A 160 -0.34 -9.10 25.38
C ALA A 160 -0.22 -7.60 25.02
N GLY A 161 -1.34 -6.89 25.11
CA GLY A 161 -1.46 -5.50 24.67
C GLY A 161 -1.94 -5.33 23.23
N THR A 162 -2.03 -6.39 22.44
CA THR A 162 -2.75 -6.36 21.16
C THR A 162 -4.24 -6.13 21.41
N ARG A 163 -4.81 -5.14 20.73
CA ARG A 163 -6.26 -4.91 20.70
C ARG A 163 -6.63 -4.37 19.32
N ILE A 164 -7.16 -5.25 18.48
CA ILE A 164 -7.59 -4.90 17.14
C ILE A 164 -9.10 -4.64 17.20
N PRO A 165 -9.57 -3.40 16.98
CA PRO A 165 -10.99 -3.13 16.91
C PRO A 165 -11.58 -3.69 15.59
N PRO A 166 -12.88 -4.00 15.55
CA PRO A 166 -13.58 -4.17 14.28
C PRO A 166 -13.55 -2.85 13.49
N VAL A 167 -13.74 -2.94 12.17
CA VAL A 167 -13.96 -1.75 11.34
C VAL A 167 -15.18 -0.96 11.82
N ASN A 168 -15.16 0.35 11.57
CA ASN A 168 -16.08 1.29 12.21
C ASN A 168 -17.44 1.46 11.51
N ASP A 169 -17.66 0.81 10.37
CA ASP A 169 -18.92 0.81 9.61
C ASP A 169 -19.17 -0.56 8.96
N ASP A 170 -20.43 -0.83 8.62
CA ASP A 170 -20.86 -1.90 7.72
C ASP A 170 -21.90 -1.31 6.73
N PRO A 171 -21.61 -1.23 5.42
CA PRO A 171 -20.37 -1.67 4.78
C PRO A 171 -19.16 -0.77 5.07
N PHE A 172 -17.98 -1.39 5.12
CA PHE A 172 -16.67 -0.73 5.13
C PHE A 172 -15.98 -0.98 3.79
N ILE A 173 -15.52 0.11 3.17
CA ILE A 173 -14.56 0.06 2.06
C ILE A 173 -13.40 0.96 2.47
N GLY A 174 -12.17 0.51 2.29
CA GLY A 174 -11.03 1.35 2.63
C GLY A 174 -9.70 0.63 2.56
N GLU A 175 -8.72 1.16 3.29
CA GLU A 175 -7.39 0.60 3.43
C GLU A 175 -7.03 0.28 4.89
N LEU A 176 -5.97 -0.51 5.06
CA LEU A 176 -5.28 -0.70 6.32
C LEU A 176 -3.79 -0.40 6.12
N LYS A 177 -3.19 0.38 7.02
CA LYS A 177 -1.77 0.69 7.01
C LYS A 177 -1.16 0.30 8.35
N CYS A 178 -0.04 -0.41 8.36
CA CYS A 178 0.65 -0.82 9.59
C CYS A 178 2.12 -0.46 9.53
N ILE A 179 2.63 0.16 10.61
CA ILE A 179 3.98 0.72 10.72
C ILE A 179 4.69 0.07 11.90
N ALA A 180 5.92 -0.42 11.70
CA ALA A 180 6.76 -0.98 12.75
C ALA A 180 7.23 0.12 13.70
N VAL A 181 6.88 0.00 14.97
CA VAL A 181 7.23 0.94 16.04
C VAL A 181 7.96 0.24 17.19
N ASP A 182 8.69 1.04 17.99
CA ASP A 182 9.35 0.58 19.21
C ASP A 182 8.36 0.47 20.40
N GLU A 183 8.88 0.11 21.57
CA GLU A 183 8.09 -0.01 22.81
C GLU A 183 7.58 1.35 23.33
N GLN A 184 8.06 2.47 22.78
CA GLN A 184 7.59 3.83 23.05
C GLN A 184 6.66 4.33 21.93
N TYR A 185 6.26 3.46 21.00
CA TYR A 185 5.42 3.76 19.82
C TYR A 185 6.04 4.73 18.82
N ARG A 186 7.37 4.87 18.83
CA ARG A 186 8.09 5.66 17.81
C ARG A 186 8.35 4.79 16.58
N PRO A 187 8.21 5.33 15.36
CA PRO A 187 8.60 4.62 14.14
C PRO A 187 10.03 4.09 14.21
N THR A 188 10.27 2.98 13.53
CA THR A 188 11.59 2.34 13.46
C THR A 188 11.99 2.08 12.02
N ASP A 189 13.27 1.80 11.81
CA ASP A 189 13.82 1.34 10.53
C ASP A 189 13.82 -0.19 10.36
N ARG A 190 13.03 -0.90 11.18
CA ARG A 190 12.99 -2.36 11.19
C ARG A 190 12.10 -2.90 10.08
N ASN A 191 12.72 -3.44 9.04
CA ASN A 191 12.04 -4.16 7.95
C ASN A 191 11.64 -5.58 8.36
N VAL A 192 10.53 -5.70 9.09
CA VAL A 192 10.12 -6.97 9.73
C VAL A 192 8.66 -7.36 9.48
N LEU A 193 7.87 -6.52 8.85
CA LEU A 193 6.45 -6.75 8.59
C LEU A 193 6.23 -7.32 7.19
N VAL A 194 5.35 -8.32 7.09
CA VAL A 194 4.78 -8.82 5.84
C VAL A 194 3.29 -9.05 6.07
N GLY A 195 2.46 -8.83 5.06
CA GLY A 195 1.01 -8.95 5.19
C GLY A 195 0.32 -9.48 3.95
N SER A 196 -0.92 -9.91 4.12
CA SER A 196 -1.84 -10.22 3.03
C SER A 196 -3.28 -10.07 3.52
N ALA A 197 -4.20 -9.74 2.62
CA ALA A 197 -5.63 -9.76 2.92
C ALA A 197 -6.34 -10.73 1.97
N THR A 198 -7.26 -11.50 2.55
CA THR A 198 -8.16 -12.38 1.82
C THR A 198 -9.57 -11.83 1.97
N ILE A 199 -10.16 -11.37 0.87
CA ILE A 199 -11.57 -10.99 0.79
C ILE A 199 -12.36 -12.28 0.57
N GLU A 200 -13.30 -12.56 1.45
CA GLU A 200 -14.13 -13.76 1.46
C GLU A 200 -15.59 -13.33 1.30
N GLU A 201 -16.26 -13.85 0.28
CA GLU A 201 -17.72 -13.80 0.14
C GLU A 201 -18.26 -15.19 0.45
N VAL A 202 -18.80 -15.37 1.66
CA VAL A 202 -19.25 -16.68 2.16
C VAL A 202 -20.72 -16.59 2.52
N CYS A 203 -21.59 -16.78 1.53
CA CYS A 203 -23.03 -16.84 1.72
C CYS A 203 -23.56 -18.27 1.59
N ARG A 204 -24.88 -18.48 1.72
CA ARG A 204 -25.49 -19.81 1.69
C ARG A 204 -25.20 -20.59 0.39
N ASP A 205 -25.19 -19.89 -0.74
CA ASP A 205 -25.10 -20.48 -2.08
C ASP A 205 -23.96 -19.86 -2.93
N CYS A 206 -23.07 -19.08 -2.30
CA CYS A 206 -21.92 -18.46 -2.95
C CYS A 206 -20.66 -18.62 -2.09
N LEU A 207 -19.55 -18.91 -2.76
CA LEU A 207 -18.21 -18.92 -2.17
C LEU A 207 -17.27 -18.29 -3.17
N ASP A 208 -16.76 -17.11 -2.82
CA ASP A 208 -15.68 -16.45 -3.54
C ASP A 208 -14.59 -16.04 -2.57
N VAL A 209 -13.34 -16.24 -2.98
CA VAL A 209 -12.18 -16.00 -2.12
C VAL A 209 -11.07 -15.40 -2.96
N THR A 210 -10.73 -14.16 -2.66
CA THR A 210 -9.69 -13.43 -3.38
C THR A 210 -8.65 -12.88 -2.43
N ARG A 211 -7.39 -13.18 -2.70
CA ARG A 211 -6.26 -12.79 -1.84
C ARG A 211 -5.31 -11.86 -2.57
N HIS A 212 -4.91 -10.78 -1.90
CA HIS A 212 -3.83 -9.89 -2.31
C HIS A 212 -2.78 -9.76 -1.21
N ASN A 213 -1.55 -9.42 -1.62
CA ASN A 213 -0.46 -9.17 -0.68
C ASN A 213 -0.53 -7.71 -0.21
N ALA A 214 -0.14 -7.48 1.04
CA ALA A 214 0.15 -6.12 1.47
C ALA A 214 1.40 -5.61 0.74
N ILE A 215 1.42 -4.32 0.45
CA ILE A 215 2.52 -3.64 -0.21
C ILE A 215 3.48 -3.12 0.85
N GLY A 216 4.73 -3.60 0.84
CA GLY A 216 5.76 -3.22 1.78
C GLY A 216 6.58 -2.02 1.30
N ILE A 217 6.72 -1.00 2.15
CA ILE A 217 7.68 0.10 2.01
C ILE A 217 8.80 -0.12 3.02
N GLN A 218 10.00 -0.41 2.52
CA GLN A 218 11.15 -0.67 3.38
C GLN A 218 11.70 0.63 3.96
N ALA A 219 12.16 0.59 5.20
CA ALA A 219 12.95 1.64 5.78
C ALA A 219 14.40 1.62 5.25
N VAL A 220 14.99 2.81 5.16
CA VAL A 220 16.42 3.00 4.92
C VAL A 220 17.13 2.90 6.27
N VAL A 221 17.95 1.87 6.44
CA VAL A 221 18.63 1.59 7.72
C VAL A 221 19.46 2.79 8.20
N GLY A 222 19.15 3.24 9.42
CA GLY A 222 19.76 4.38 10.09
C GLY A 222 19.28 5.77 9.63
N ALA A 223 18.29 5.85 8.74
CA ALA A 223 17.74 7.13 8.28
C ALA A 223 16.54 7.61 9.11
N ASN A 224 15.74 6.68 9.65
CA ASN A 224 14.60 7.01 10.50
C ASN A 224 15.07 7.74 11.78
N ASN A 225 14.46 8.89 12.06
CA ASN A 225 14.82 9.75 13.18
C ASN A 225 13.97 9.51 14.46
N GLY A 226 12.99 8.60 14.39
CA GLY A 226 12.08 8.25 15.47
C GLY A 226 10.99 9.28 15.81
N ASP A 227 10.76 10.28 14.96
CA ASP A 227 9.64 11.22 15.08
C ASP A 227 8.36 10.70 14.40
N ASN A 228 7.27 11.46 14.52
CA ASN A 228 5.95 11.10 13.97
C ASN A 228 5.73 11.55 12.52
N THR A 229 6.76 12.05 11.82
CA THR A 229 6.70 12.48 10.41
C THR A 229 7.62 11.59 9.58
N LEU A 230 7.03 10.54 9.00
CA LEU A 230 7.75 9.57 8.19
C LEU A 230 7.94 10.16 6.79
N VAL A 231 9.19 10.33 6.38
CA VAL A 231 9.53 10.88 5.05
C VAL A 231 9.83 9.74 4.09
N ILE A 232 8.89 9.44 3.22
CA ILE A 232 8.98 8.39 2.20
C ILE A 232 9.83 8.92 1.04
N GLY A 233 10.88 8.19 0.66
CA GLY A 233 11.93 8.65 -0.25
C GLY A 233 13.19 9.16 0.44
N GLU A 234 13.18 9.31 1.77
CA GLU A 234 14.36 9.68 2.56
C GLU A 234 14.62 8.69 3.71
N GLU A 235 13.66 8.58 4.65
CA GLU A 235 13.74 7.63 5.77
C GLU A 235 13.27 6.23 5.37
N TYR A 236 12.39 6.18 4.38
CA TYR A 236 11.84 4.98 3.78
C TYR A 236 12.06 5.00 2.27
N ASN A 237 11.98 3.85 1.62
CA ASN A 237 12.05 3.73 0.17
C ASN A 237 10.96 4.57 -0.49
N ALA A 238 11.30 5.21 -1.61
CA ALA A 238 10.35 6.05 -2.34
C ALA A 238 9.21 5.21 -2.89
N CYS A 239 8.02 5.83 -2.96
CA CYS A 239 6.92 5.22 -3.69
C CYS A 239 7.20 5.14 -5.20
N PRO A 240 6.59 4.17 -5.89
CA PRO A 240 6.79 4.00 -7.30
C PRO A 240 6.30 5.22 -8.08
N HIS A 241 7.03 5.59 -9.13
CA HIS A 241 6.57 6.63 -10.05
C HIS A 241 5.44 6.13 -10.95
N THR A 242 5.48 4.84 -11.31
CA THR A 242 4.52 4.21 -12.21
C THR A 242 4.07 2.87 -11.66
N LEU A 243 2.77 2.67 -11.61
CA LEU A 243 2.12 1.38 -11.42
C LEU A 243 1.80 0.79 -12.79
N ILE A 244 2.07 -0.49 -12.99
CA ILE A 244 1.78 -1.20 -14.23
C ILE A 244 0.85 -2.37 -13.93
N VAL A 245 -0.28 -2.40 -14.61
CA VAL A 245 -1.26 -3.48 -14.55
C VAL A 245 -1.44 -4.08 -15.94
N ASN A 246 -1.35 -5.40 -16.03
CA ASN A 246 -1.85 -6.12 -17.19
C ASN A 246 -3.25 -6.63 -16.82
N HIS A 247 -4.23 -6.38 -17.68
CA HIS A 247 -5.63 -6.62 -17.36
C HIS A 247 -6.40 -7.06 -18.59
N TYR A 248 -7.56 -7.66 -18.36
CA TYR A 248 -8.58 -7.78 -19.40
C TYR A 248 -9.28 -6.43 -19.59
N PHE A 249 -9.71 -6.15 -20.80
CA PHE A 249 -10.66 -5.06 -21.03
C PHE A 249 -12.05 -5.52 -20.56
N ASP A 250 -12.80 -4.62 -19.93
CA ASP A 250 -14.13 -4.91 -19.39
C ASP A 250 -15.05 -5.44 -20.49
N GLY A 251 -15.79 -6.49 -20.16
CA GLY A 251 -16.67 -7.21 -21.09
C GLY A 251 -15.95 -8.22 -21.98
N ALA A 252 -14.62 -8.37 -21.89
CA ALA A 252 -13.91 -9.45 -22.54
C ALA A 252 -14.43 -10.81 -22.04
N THR A 253 -14.56 -11.79 -22.95
CA THR A 253 -15.03 -13.13 -22.59
C THR A 253 -13.87 -14.00 -22.14
N SER A 254 -13.99 -14.58 -20.94
CA SER A 254 -13.05 -15.57 -20.41
C SER A 254 -12.96 -16.78 -21.35
N PRO A 255 -11.76 -17.14 -21.84
CA PRO A 255 -11.61 -18.30 -22.72
C PRO A 255 -11.81 -19.64 -21.98
N VAL A 256 -11.79 -19.63 -20.65
CA VAL A 256 -11.93 -20.84 -19.81
C VAL A 256 -13.38 -21.06 -19.40
N THR A 257 -14.04 -20.00 -18.90
CA THR A 257 -15.40 -20.12 -18.34
C THR A 257 -16.49 -19.65 -19.30
N GLY A 258 -16.15 -18.80 -20.28
CA GLY A 258 -17.12 -18.14 -21.16
C GLY A 258 -17.83 -16.94 -20.52
N ASP A 259 -17.51 -16.60 -19.26
CA ASP A 259 -18.11 -15.45 -18.58
C ASP A 259 -17.44 -14.13 -19.00
N PRO A 260 -18.17 -13.01 -18.96
CA PRO A 260 -17.56 -11.69 -19.10
C PRO A 260 -16.64 -11.39 -17.91
N ILE A 261 -15.49 -10.77 -18.20
CA ILE A 261 -14.51 -10.32 -17.22
C ILE A 261 -14.65 -8.82 -17.01
N PHE A 262 -14.61 -8.38 -15.75
CA PHE A 262 -14.56 -6.98 -15.37
C PHE A 262 -13.41 -6.72 -14.41
N GLY A 263 -12.64 -5.67 -14.67
CA GLY A 263 -11.55 -5.24 -13.82
C GLY A 263 -11.99 -4.21 -12.79
N ALA A 264 -11.43 -4.27 -11.60
CA ALA A 264 -11.51 -3.20 -10.61
C ALA A 264 -10.10 -2.83 -10.14
N LEU A 265 -9.84 -1.52 -10.03
CA LEU A 265 -8.56 -0.99 -9.57
C LEU A 265 -8.80 -0.16 -8.31
N ALA A 266 -8.08 -0.53 -7.25
CA ALA A 266 -8.01 0.28 -6.05
C ALA A 266 -6.65 1.00 -5.97
N LEU A 267 -6.68 2.29 -5.66
CA LEU A 267 -5.53 3.16 -5.52
C LEU A 267 -5.57 3.87 -4.16
N VAL A 268 -4.41 3.92 -3.51
CA VAL A 268 -4.20 4.63 -2.26
C VAL A 268 -2.96 5.52 -2.36
N PRO A 269 -3.00 6.76 -1.85
CA PRO A 269 -1.84 7.61 -1.74
C PRO A 269 -0.77 7.03 -0.82
N CYS A 270 0.49 7.34 -1.13
CA CYS A 270 1.59 7.10 -0.21
C CYS A 270 1.64 8.12 0.93
N SER A 271 1.20 9.34 0.67
CA SER A 271 1.13 10.41 1.67
C SER A 271 -0.17 10.32 2.48
N GLU A 272 -0.08 10.44 3.81
CA GLU A 272 -1.23 10.46 4.73
C GLU A 272 -0.99 11.40 5.92
N ASP A 273 -2.06 11.97 6.47
CA ASP A 273 -2.00 12.79 7.69
C ASP A 273 -3.05 12.32 8.70
N PHE A 274 -2.62 11.44 9.60
CA PHE A 274 -3.45 10.89 10.69
C PHE A 274 -3.60 11.86 11.87
N VAL A 275 -2.86 12.98 11.90
CA VAL A 275 -3.01 14.01 12.95
C VAL A 275 -4.23 14.86 12.68
N MET A 276 -4.34 15.35 11.44
CA MET A 276 -5.42 16.27 11.07
C MET A 276 -6.68 15.55 10.60
N GLN A 277 -6.56 14.26 10.24
CA GLN A 277 -7.64 13.47 9.61
C GLN A 277 -8.30 14.24 8.46
N ASP A 278 -7.47 15.02 7.73
CA ASP A 278 -7.99 16.12 6.95
C ASP A 278 -8.55 15.64 5.62
N ARG A 279 -9.85 15.86 5.43
CA ARG A 279 -10.52 15.71 4.13
C ARG A 279 -10.00 16.70 3.09
N ASN A 280 -9.15 17.66 3.47
CA ASN A 280 -8.53 18.62 2.57
C ASN A 280 -7.15 18.18 2.07
N LEU A 281 -6.74 16.91 2.25
CA LEU A 281 -5.61 16.38 1.49
C LEU A 281 -5.86 16.68 0.01
N THR A 282 -4.86 17.33 -0.60
CA THR A 282 -4.95 17.75 -2.00
C THR A 282 -5.09 16.49 -2.84
N PRO A 283 -6.19 16.35 -3.61
CA PRO A 283 -6.37 15.15 -4.40
C PRO A 283 -5.23 14.94 -5.39
N ILE A 284 -4.76 13.71 -5.51
CA ILE A 284 -3.76 13.30 -6.50
C ILE A 284 -4.50 12.99 -7.80
N THR A 285 -4.05 13.57 -8.92
CA THR A 285 -4.58 13.16 -10.22
C THR A 285 -3.86 11.90 -10.67
N ALA A 286 -4.55 10.75 -10.69
CA ALA A 286 -4.05 9.54 -11.30
C ALA A 286 -4.24 9.65 -12.83
N GLN A 287 -3.14 9.60 -13.58
CA GLN A 287 -3.14 9.55 -15.03
C GLN A 287 -2.96 8.11 -15.50
N PHE A 288 -3.77 7.70 -16.46
CA PHE A 288 -3.77 6.36 -17.02
C PHE A 288 -3.29 6.42 -18.47
N LEU A 289 -2.29 5.62 -18.80
CA LEU A 289 -1.87 5.34 -20.18
C LEU A 289 -2.16 3.88 -20.47
N VAL A 290 -3.11 3.65 -21.38
CA VAL A 290 -3.64 2.32 -21.72
C VAL A 290 -3.08 1.91 -23.07
N PHE A 291 -2.56 0.70 -23.16
CA PHE A 291 -2.02 0.09 -24.35
C PHE A 291 -2.76 -1.21 -24.64
N ASN A 292 -3.34 -1.35 -25.84
CA ASN A 292 -3.81 -2.65 -26.31
C ASN A 292 -2.64 -3.46 -26.92
N GLU A 293 -2.90 -4.70 -27.34
CA GLU A 293 -1.94 -5.59 -27.99
C GLU A 293 -1.42 -5.10 -29.34
N PHE A 294 -2.06 -4.09 -29.93
CA PHE A 294 -1.59 -3.42 -31.15
C PHE A 294 -0.76 -2.16 -30.85
N GLU A 295 -0.37 -1.98 -29.58
CA GLU A 295 0.37 -0.82 -29.09
C GLU A 295 -0.35 0.52 -29.33
N GLN A 296 -1.67 0.50 -29.53
CA GLN A 296 -2.45 1.73 -29.59
C GLN A 296 -2.54 2.33 -28.19
N ARG A 297 -2.25 3.63 -28.12
CA ARG A 297 -2.21 4.37 -26.84
C ARG A 297 -3.48 5.18 -26.63
N LEU A 298 -4.16 4.92 -25.52
CA LEU A 298 -5.30 5.68 -25.01
C LEU A 298 -4.93 6.29 -23.65
N SER A 299 -5.66 7.30 -23.20
CA SER A 299 -5.39 7.93 -21.91
C SER A 299 -6.64 8.45 -21.23
N ALA A 300 -6.64 8.36 -19.90
CA ALA A 300 -7.67 8.92 -19.03
C ALA A 300 -7.02 9.50 -17.77
N SER A 301 -7.80 10.19 -16.95
CA SER A 301 -7.36 10.63 -15.63
C SER A 301 -8.52 10.70 -14.67
N THR A 302 -8.28 10.37 -13.41
CA THR A 302 -9.24 10.56 -12.32
C THR A 302 -8.54 11.10 -11.08
N SER A 303 -9.33 11.59 -10.14
CA SER A 303 -8.84 12.10 -8.86
C SER A 303 -8.85 10.99 -7.83
N VAL A 304 -7.75 10.85 -7.09
CA VAL A 304 -7.60 9.97 -5.93
C VAL A 304 -7.42 10.85 -4.70
N GLN A 305 -8.30 10.71 -3.73
CA GLN A 305 -8.21 11.39 -2.46
C GLN A 305 -8.34 10.34 -1.36
N CYS A 306 -7.30 10.10 -0.56
CA CYS A 306 -7.19 9.06 0.48
C CYS A 306 -7.35 7.61 -0.02
N TYR A 307 -8.41 7.29 -0.75
CA TYR A 307 -8.65 5.99 -1.36
C TYR A 307 -9.53 6.17 -2.59
N ALA A 308 -9.31 5.31 -3.56
CA ALA A 308 -10.08 5.27 -4.78
C ALA A 308 -10.27 3.81 -5.16
N SER A 309 -11.50 3.41 -5.47
CA SER A 309 -11.76 2.10 -6.07
C SER A 309 -12.85 2.24 -7.11
N PHE A 310 -12.54 1.80 -8.32
CA PHE A 310 -13.44 1.94 -9.46
C PHE A 310 -13.34 0.70 -10.35
N PRO A 311 -14.46 0.28 -10.97
CA PRO A 311 -14.40 -0.55 -12.17
C PRO A 311 -13.54 0.15 -13.23
N LEU A 312 -12.75 -0.59 -14.00
CA LEU A 312 -11.88 0.00 -15.03
C LEU A 312 -12.68 0.85 -16.01
N SER A 313 -13.83 0.34 -16.49
CA SER A 313 -14.73 1.08 -17.38
C SER A 313 -15.43 2.28 -16.75
N GLY A 314 -15.30 2.46 -15.44
CA GLY A 314 -15.79 3.64 -14.71
C GLY A 314 -14.75 4.77 -14.60
N ILE A 315 -13.51 4.57 -15.06
CA ILE A 315 -12.44 5.55 -14.91
C ILE A 315 -12.65 6.79 -15.78
N ASP A 316 -13.04 6.61 -17.04
CA ASP A 316 -13.11 7.69 -18.05
C ASP A 316 -14.54 8.11 -18.41
N THR A 317 -15.55 7.31 -18.09
CA THR A 317 -16.94 7.55 -18.50
C THR A 317 -17.95 6.94 -17.55
N THR A 318 -19.16 7.50 -17.51
CA THR A 318 -20.31 6.91 -16.80
C THR A 318 -21.06 5.89 -17.65
N GLN A 319 -20.65 5.65 -18.91
CA GLN A 319 -21.22 4.66 -19.81
C GLN A 319 -20.17 3.56 -20.06
N PRO A 320 -20.15 2.48 -19.26
CA PRO A 320 -19.09 1.46 -19.31
C PRO A 320 -18.78 0.92 -20.70
N THR A 321 -19.80 0.71 -21.54
CA THR A 321 -19.64 0.17 -22.90
C THR A 321 -18.95 1.11 -23.88
N ARG A 322 -18.75 2.38 -23.52
CA ARG A 322 -18.03 3.41 -24.30
C ARG A 322 -16.66 3.75 -23.71
N SER A 323 -16.27 3.09 -22.62
CA SER A 323 -14.99 3.33 -21.97
C SER A 323 -13.82 2.88 -22.84
N ILE A 324 -12.69 3.60 -22.77
CA ILE A 324 -11.41 3.11 -23.32
C ILE A 324 -10.97 1.77 -22.72
N PHE A 325 -11.50 1.41 -21.55
CA PHE A 325 -11.25 0.15 -20.87
C PHE A 325 -12.23 -0.97 -21.26
N HIS A 326 -13.17 -0.73 -22.18
CA HIS A 326 -14.11 -1.76 -22.63
C HIS A 326 -13.62 -2.45 -23.90
N VAL A 327 -13.79 -3.78 -23.99
CA VAL A 327 -13.34 -4.63 -25.12
C VAL A 327 -13.79 -4.09 -26.48
N GLY A 328 -15.03 -3.61 -26.56
CA GLY A 328 -15.63 -3.08 -27.79
C GLY A 328 -15.04 -1.74 -28.28
N VAL A 329 -14.35 -1.00 -27.41
CA VAL A 329 -13.68 0.26 -27.75
C VAL A 329 -12.19 0.04 -27.96
N ALA A 330 -11.55 -0.73 -27.08
CA ALA A 330 -10.14 -1.06 -27.19
C ALA A 330 -9.82 -1.93 -28.42
N GLY A 331 -10.82 -2.66 -28.92
CA GLY A 331 -10.68 -3.56 -30.06
C GLY A 331 -10.00 -4.88 -29.71
N SER A 332 -9.92 -5.20 -28.41
CA SER A 332 -9.16 -6.35 -27.93
C SER A 332 -9.50 -6.83 -26.53
N LEU A 333 -9.01 -8.04 -26.21
CA LEU A 333 -9.32 -8.73 -24.95
C LEU A 333 -8.44 -8.29 -23.78
N VAL A 334 -7.17 -7.97 -24.03
CA VAL A 334 -6.18 -7.69 -22.98
C VAL A 334 -5.41 -6.42 -23.27
N GLY A 335 -5.00 -5.73 -22.22
CA GLY A 335 -4.21 -4.52 -22.31
C GLY A 335 -3.24 -4.37 -21.14
N GLN A 336 -2.38 -3.37 -21.27
CA GLN A 336 -1.55 -2.89 -20.18
C GLN A 336 -1.93 -1.45 -19.87
N THR A 337 -2.18 -1.16 -18.60
CA THR A 337 -2.36 0.20 -18.12
C THR A 337 -1.20 0.60 -17.24
N ARG A 338 -0.67 1.79 -17.49
CA ARG A 338 0.32 2.45 -16.65
C ARG A 338 -0.35 3.60 -15.91
N VAL A 339 -0.19 3.65 -14.60
CA VAL A 339 -0.77 4.67 -13.73
C VAL A 339 0.35 5.46 -13.10
N HIS A 340 0.31 6.79 -13.21
CA HIS A 340 1.20 7.68 -12.47
C HIS A 340 0.39 8.78 -11.79
N GLY A 341 0.75 9.08 -10.54
CA GLY A 341 0.18 10.22 -9.84
C GLY A 341 0.75 11.53 -10.37
N VAL A 342 -0.04 12.58 -10.37
CA VAL A 342 0.40 13.95 -10.68
C VAL A 342 -0.20 14.88 -9.64
N GLY A 343 0.66 15.70 -9.03
CA GLY A 343 0.27 16.63 -7.97
C GLY A 343 1.36 17.61 -7.61
N THR A 344 1.02 18.61 -6.80
CA THR A 344 1.96 19.63 -6.30
C THR A 344 2.79 19.15 -5.10
N GLY A 345 2.43 18.03 -4.47
CA GLY A 345 3.17 17.37 -3.38
C GLY A 345 3.68 15.97 -3.75
N GLY A 346 4.00 15.17 -2.73
CA GLY A 346 4.14 13.72 -2.88
C GLY A 346 2.90 13.15 -3.57
N HIS A 347 3.13 12.40 -4.64
CA HIS A 347 2.07 11.88 -5.52
C HIS A 347 2.25 10.39 -5.79
N GLY A 348 3.00 9.71 -4.92
CA GLY A 348 3.11 8.26 -4.95
C GLY A 348 1.73 7.63 -4.79
N LEU A 349 1.43 6.64 -5.63
CA LEU A 349 0.23 5.81 -5.54
C LEU A 349 0.66 4.37 -5.34
N LEU A 350 -0.08 3.65 -4.52
CA LEU A 350 -0.04 2.20 -4.40
C LEU A 350 -1.41 1.64 -4.75
N GLY A 351 -1.53 0.34 -5.02
CA GLY A 351 -2.82 -0.21 -5.39
C GLY A 351 -2.86 -1.71 -5.55
N ALA A 352 -4.07 -2.22 -5.70
CA ALA A 352 -4.36 -3.61 -6.00
C ALA A 352 -5.36 -3.69 -7.15
N TYR A 353 -5.21 -4.70 -8.00
CA TYR A 353 -6.10 -4.97 -9.13
C TYR A 353 -6.87 -6.27 -8.91
N PHE A 354 -8.13 -6.28 -9.34
CA PHE A 354 -9.03 -7.42 -9.22
C PHE A 354 -9.70 -7.71 -10.56
N ASP A 355 -9.71 -8.98 -10.96
CA ASP A 355 -10.53 -9.48 -12.06
C ASP A 355 -11.78 -10.15 -11.48
N LEU A 356 -12.95 -9.81 -12.02
CA LEU A 356 -14.25 -10.36 -11.68
C LEU A 356 -14.76 -11.20 -12.85
N HIS A 357 -14.96 -12.49 -12.61
CA HIS A 357 -15.41 -13.52 -13.56
C HIS A 357 -16.77 -14.07 -13.13
N GLY A 358 -17.87 -13.39 -13.51
CA GLY A 358 -19.20 -13.80 -13.06
C GLY A 358 -19.33 -13.76 -11.53
N SER A 359 -19.37 -14.94 -10.88
CA SER A 359 -19.44 -15.10 -9.42
C SER A 359 -18.10 -15.38 -8.74
N HIS A 360 -16.99 -15.31 -9.49
CA HIS A 360 -15.64 -15.56 -8.96
C HIS A 360 -14.78 -14.32 -9.14
N SER A 361 -13.80 -14.14 -8.27
CA SER A 361 -12.81 -13.09 -8.43
C SER A 361 -11.37 -13.61 -8.29
N SER A 362 -10.43 -12.79 -8.72
CA SER A 362 -9.01 -12.97 -8.45
C SER A 362 -8.34 -11.61 -8.27
N ALA A 363 -7.20 -11.57 -7.59
CA ALA A 363 -6.41 -10.36 -7.44
C ALA A 363 -5.02 -10.52 -8.03
N ALA A 364 -4.50 -9.42 -8.58
CA ALA A 364 -3.15 -9.31 -9.07
C ALA A 364 -2.42 -8.16 -8.35
N ASN A 365 -1.16 -8.42 -7.99
CA ASN A 365 -0.27 -7.36 -7.53
C ASN A 365 0.10 -6.48 -8.73
N LEU A 366 0.16 -5.17 -8.49
CA LEU A 366 0.64 -4.22 -9.48
C LEU A 366 2.17 -4.31 -9.60
N HIS A 367 2.69 -4.12 -10.80
CA HIS A 367 4.13 -3.96 -10.99
C HIS A 367 4.55 -2.50 -10.72
N PHE A 368 5.66 -2.32 -10.02
CA PHE A 368 6.14 -1.03 -9.55
C PHE A 368 7.38 -0.62 -10.37
N GLN A 369 7.37 0.58 -10.94
CA GLN A 369 8.49 1.11 -11.74
C GLN A 369 8.85 2.54 -11.35
N GLY A 370 10.16 2.79 -11.23
CA GLY A 370 10.73 4.12 -10.98
C GLY A 370 10.51 4.61 -9.55
N THR A 371 11.18 5.70 -9.21
CA THR A 371 11.05 6.42 -7.92
C THR A 371 10.31 7.73 -8.15
N SER A 372 9.35 8.07 -7.27
CA SER A 372 8.83 9.44 -7.20
C SER A 372 9.98 10.45 -7.04
N ASP A 373 9.91 11.58 -7.74
CA ASP A 373 10.90 12.66 -7.68
C ASP A 373 10.71 13.56 -6.44
N ARG A 374 9.60 13.38 -5.73
CA ARG A 374 9.26 14.09 -4.50
C ARG A 374 8.98 13.12 -3.37
N PRO A 375 9.40 13.44 -2.14
CA PRO A 375 9.08 12.62 -1.00
C PRO A 375 7.58 12.66 -0.71
N ASP A 376 7.05 11.52 -0.28
CA ASP A 376 5.71 11.40 0.31
C ASP A 376 5.84 11.51 1.84
N ILE A 377 4.78 11.94 2.52
CA ILE A 377 4.81 12.15 3.97
C ILE A 377 3.67 11.40 4.63
N ILE A 378 3.98 10.60 5.65
CA ILE A 378 2.99 10.04 6.58
C ILE A 378 3.16 10.70 7.94
N ARG A 379 2.12 11.37 8.45
CA ARG A 379 2.12 11.96 9.80
C ARG A 379 1.32 11.09 10.76
N LEU A 380 1.93 10.71 11.88
CA LEU A 380 1.30 9.93 12.94
C LEU A 380 0.79 10.84 14.08
N PRO A 381 -0.30 10.47 14.78
CA PRO A 381 -0.81 11.19 15.94
C PRO A 381 0.17 11.20 17.12
#